data_AF-A0A1A0MXZ6-F1
#
_entry.id   AF-A0A1A0MXZ6-F1
#
_cell.length_a   1.000
_cell.length_b   1.000
_cell.length_c   1.000
_cell.angle_alpha   90.00
_cell.angle_beta   90.00
_cell.angle_gamma   90.00
#
_symmetry.space_group_name_H-M   'P 1'
#
loop_
_entity.id
_entity.type
_entity.pdbx_description
1 polymer ?
#
loop_
_entity_poly.entity_id
_entity_poly.type
_entity_poly.pdbx_seq_one_letter_code
_entity_poly.pdbx_strand_id
1 'polypeptide(L)'
;MNTFHRRYSDDLDDHVRNMVRWHFSPETGSEFWLEFSKSLSFDPLRDIRTFADLSRFPVVVPLWRKTPTAKLVPKGIPGYYSVFETGGTTGPPTRVAAGPEKFENVERVSELLDEHDFPGSNRSEFLCSGVEHKQSWLYVGATGPHGVGRVVPRLAQIRGFLCHTVDMDPRWVRKLEKAGRRDEIEEYVAHVLQQAKWALEADEVTALITIPPLLRAMIRDEEIRELIRKSVKGIIWSATPVDDEELRHWEEVDFPDARIVGWYGNALMGIGVQRPRGASDKYRCSFSMPSSHRGASPMAYLKTVSLDDPHRDVEYGQEGQVRISVLRYETFIPHHLERDRAIRIPAGGGDRWDGVTRVAALAGGGSGSAF
;
A
#
# COMPACT_ATOMS: atom_id res chain seq x y z
N MET A 1 5.71 3.45 -37.61
CA MET A 1 5.98 3.97 -36.26
C MET A 1 4.92 3.37 -35.36
N ASN A 2 5.22 2.28 -34.64
CA ASN A 2 4.23 1.64 -33.76
C ASN A 2 4.02 2.56 -32.56
N THR A 3 2.87 3.23 -32.48
CA THR A 3 2.45 3.90 -31.25
C THR A 3 2.17 2.83 -30.21
N PHE A 4 3.08 2.68 -29.24
CA PHE A 4 2.82 1.87 -28.06
C PHE A 4 1.72 2.58 -27.25
N HIS A 5 0.47 2.14 -27.43
CA HIS A 5 -0.64 2.60 -26.60
C HIS A 5 -0.65 1.83 -25.29
N ARG A 6 -0.88 2.54 -24.17
CA ARG A 6 -1.14 1.92 -22.88
C ARG A 6 -2.46 1.15 -22.98
N ARG A 7 -2.38 -0.17 -22.90
CA ARG A 7 -3.51 -1.09 -22.93
C ARG A 7 -3.41 -2.08 -21.77
N TYR A 8 -4.32 -1.98 -20.82
CA TYR A 8 -4.53 -3.04 -19.84
C TYR A 8 -5.35 -4.16 -20.50
N SER A 9 -5.03 -5.41 -20.17
CA SER A 9 -5.78 -6.59 -20.65
C SER A 9 -6.53 -7.22 -19.48
N ASP A 10 -7.70 -7.81 -19.74
CA ASP A 10 -8.43 -8.62 -18.77
C ASP A 10 -7.87 -10.05 -18.69
N ASP A 11 -7.17 -10.50 -19.73
CA ASP A 11 -6.38 -11.73 -19.73
C ASP A 11 -4.99 -11.47 -19.16
N LEU A 12 -4.63 -12.23 -18.11
CA LEU A 12 -3.39 -12.02 -17.36
C LEU A 12 -2.14 -12.25 -18.21
N ASP A 13 -2.15 -13.27 -19.04
CA ASP A 13 -0.99 -13.62 -19.86
C ASP A 13 -0.79 -12.59 -20.98
N ASP A 14 -1.88 -12.05 -21.55
CA ASP A 14 -1.83 -10.90 -22.45
C ASP A 14 -1.29 -9.65 -21.75
N HIS A 15 -1.73 -9.38 -20.51
CA HIS A 15 -1.22 -8.25 -19.73
C HIS A 15 0.29 -8.39 -19.48
N VAL A 16 0.75 -9.59 -19.12
CA VAL A 16 2.19 -9.91 -18.97
C VAL A 16 2.94 -9.63 -20.26
N ARG A 17 2.47 -10.14 -21.40
CA ARG A 17 3.10 -9.89 -22.71
C ARG A 17 3.16 -8.41 -23.06
N ASN A 18 2.12 -7.64 -22.73
CA ASN A 18 2.09 -6.19 -22.94
C ASN A 18 3.10 -5.46 -22.06
N MET A 19 3.17 -5.79 -20.77
CA MET A 19 4.13 -5.18 -19.84
C MET A 19 5.57 -5.51 -20.22
N VAL A 20 5.86 -6.77 -20.56
CA VAL A 20 7.20 -7.18 -20.99
C VAL A 20 7.58 -6.45 -22.28
N ARG A 21 6.67 -6.38 -23.27
CA ARG A 21 6.94 -5.60 -24.48
C ARG A 21 7.26 -4.14 -24.14
N TRP A 22 6.50 -3.51 -23.25
CA TRP A 22 6.72 -2.13 -22.86
C TRP A 22 8.07 -1.90 -22.15
N HIS A 23 8.39 -2.70 -21.13
CA HIS A 23 9.58 -2.48 -20.30
C HIS A 23 10.89 -2.86 -20.99
N PHE A 24 10.83 -3.73 -22.00
CA PHE A 24 12.01 -4.22 -22.71
C PHE A 24 12.15 -3.66 -24.14
N SER A 25 11.26 -2.77 -24.59
CA SER A 25 11.42 -2.06 -25.88
C SER A 25 12.29 -0.80 -25.72
N PRO A 26 13.26 -0.53 -26.61
CA PRO A 26 14.15 0.63 -26.52
C PRO A 26 13.46 1.99 -26.44
N GLU A 27 12.27 2.10 -27.04
CA GLU A 27 11.46 3.32 -27.14
C GLU A 27 10.72 3.65 -25.83
N THR A 28 10.34 2.63 -25.05
CA THR A 28 9.43 2.79 -23.91
C THR A 28 10.03 2.39 -22.58
N GLY A 29 10.96 1.42 -22.57
CA GLY A 29 11.56 0.86 -21.38
C GLY A 29 12.39 1.84 -20.57
N SER A 30 12.65 1.50 -19.31
CA SER A 30 13.59 2.24 -18.47
C SER A 30 15.02 1.84 -18.78
N GLU A 31 15.97 2.75 -18.56
CA GLU A 31 17.40 2.46 -18.78
C GLU A 31 17.84 1.22 -17.97
N PHE A 32 17.35 1.08 -16.73
CA PHE A 32 17.58 -0.10 -15.91
C PHE A 32 17.18 -1.39 -16.61
N TRP A 33 15.94 -1.51 -17.13
CA TRP A 33 15.47 -2.76 -17.74
C TRP A 33 16.16 -3.05 -19.08
N LEU A 34 16.49 -2.01 -19.86
CA LEU A 34 17.22 -2.13 -21.12
C LEU A 34 18.69 -2.55 -20.93
N GLU A 35 19.33 -2.12 -19.84
CA GLU A 35 20.66 -2.59 -19.46
C GLU A 35 20.60 -4.00 -18.87
N PHE A 36 19.62 -4.25 -17.99
CA PHE A 36 19.47 -5.51 -17.27
C PHE A 36 19.17 -6.69 -18.20
N SER A 37 18.40 -6.46 -19.28
CA SER A 37 18.04 -7.51 -20.25
C SER A 37 19.26 -8.18 -20.89
N LYS A 38 20.38 -7.45 -21.05
CA LYS A 38 21.63 -7.97 -21.60
C LYS A 38 22.30 -9.01 -20.70
N SER A 39 21.92 -9.05 -19.42
CA SER A 39 22.44 -10.01 -18.43
C SER A 39 21.59 -11.27 -18.29
N LEU A 40 20.41 -11.31 -18.93
CA LEU A 40 19.50 -12.45 -18.86
C LEU A 40 19.97 -13.58 -19.77
N SER A 41 19.77 -14.82 -19.34
CA SER A 41 20.03 -16.02 -20.13
C SER A 41 18.91 -16.37 -21.12
N PHE A 42 17.90 -15.50 -21.23
CA PHE A 42 16.72 -15.66 -22.08
C PHE A 42 16.33 -14.30 -22.67
N ASP A 43 15.53 -14.32 -23.74
CA ASP A 43 14.97 -13.11 -24.35
C ASP A 43 13.59 -12.83 -23.76
N PRO A 44 13.41 -11.76 -22.94
CA PRO A 44 12.12 -11.43 -22.35
C PRO A 44 10.98 -11.33 -23.38
N LEU A 45 11.25 -10.76 -24.56
CA LEU A 45 10.22 -10.48 -25.56
C LEU A 45 9.72 -11.76 -26.26
N ARG A 46 10.55 -12.81 -26.28
CA ARG A 46 10.22 -14.10 -26.90
C ARG A 46 9.78 -15.14 -25.89
N ASP A 47 10.46 -15.19 -24.75
CA ASP A 47 10.43 -16.32 -23.84
C ASP A 47 9.47 -16.14 -22.66
N ILE A 48 8.99 -14.92 -22.39
CA ILE A 48 8.00 -14.62 -21.34
C ILE A 48 6.64 -14.48 -21.98
N ARG A 49 5.79 -15.51 -21.81
CA ARG A 49 4.47 -15.60 -22.46
C ARG A 49 3.34 -15.61 -21.46
N THR A 50 3.56 -16.12 -20.26
CA THR A 50 2.54 -16.33 -19.23
C THR A 50 2.96 -15.68 -17.90
N PHE A 51 2.01 -15.53 -16.98
CA PHE A 51 2.32 -15.09 -15.61
C PHE A 51 3.31 -16.02 -14.91
N ALA A 52 3.22 -17.32 -15.16
CA ALA A 52 4.14 -18.31 -14.58
C ALA A 52 5.60 -18.09 -15.06
N ASP A 53 5.79 -17.64 -16.31
CA ASP A 53 7.12 -17.37 -16.87
C ASP A 53 7.85 -16.24 -16.13
N LEU A 54 7.15 -15.35 -15.42
CA LEU A 54 7.78 -14.28 -14.64
C LEU A 54 8.77 -14.81 -13.60
N SER A 55 8.57 -16.05 -13.13
CA SER A 55 9.48 -16.75 -12.22
C SER A 55 10.90 -16.94 -12.76
N ARG A 56 11.09 -16.84 -14.09
CA ARG A 56 12.40 -16.95 -14.75
C ARG A 56 13.29 -15.73 -14.51
N PHE A 57 12.71 -14.58 -14.17
CA PHE A 57 13.49 -13.41 -13.81
C PHE A 57 14.21 -13.66 -12.47
N PRO A 58 15.44 -13.14 -12.28
CA PRO A 58 16.03 -13.08 -10.95
C PRO A 58 15.34 -12.00 -10.09
N VAL A 59 15.61 -12.00 -8.79
CA VAL A 59 15.11 -10.97 -7.87
C VAL A 59 15.83 -9.64 -8.12
N VAL A 60 15.07 -8.60 -8.52
CA VAL A 60 15.66 -7.31 -8.96
C VAL A 60 15.61 -6.18 -7.94
N VAL A 61 14.62 -6.19 -7.03
CA VAL A 61 14.36 -5.08 -6.08
C VAL A 61 15.58 -4.69 -5.23
N PRO A 62 16.44 -5.63 -4.75
CA PRO A 62 17.66 -5.27 -4.03
C PRO A 62 18.67 -4.46 -4.85
N LEU A 63 18.71 -4.62 -6.18
CA LEU A 63 19.63 -3.91 -7.06
C LEU A 63 19.34 -2.40 -7.07
N TRP A 64 18.06 -2.02 -6.94
CA TRP A 64 17.60 -0.63 -6.96
C TRP A 64 18.13 0.22 -5.80
N ARG A 65 18.69 -0.39 -4.73
CA ARG A 65 19.38 0.33 -3.65
C ARG A 65 20.61 1.10 -4.17
N LYS A 66 21.25 0.57 -5.21
CA LYS A 66 22.48 1.12 -5.82
C LYS A 66 22.24 1.74 -7.20
N THR A 67 21.06 1.55 -7.79
CA THR A 67 20.69 2.13 -9.08
C THR A 67 20.26 3.60 -8.89
N PRO A 68 20.78 4.55 -9.69
CA PRO A 68 20.25 5.91 -9.72
C PRO A 68 18.76 5.87 -10.06
N THR A 69 17.90 6.49 -9.24
CA THR A 69 16.44 6.41 -9.39
C THR A 69 15.94 6.84 -10.77
N ALA A 70 16.62 7.79 -11.42
CA ALA A 70 16.29 8.24 -12.78
C ALA A 70 16.36 7.09 -13.82
N LYS A 71 17.26 6.11 -13.65
CA LYS A 71 17.33 4.94 -14.53
C LYS A 71 16.13 4.00 -14.40
N LEU A 72 15.34 4.12 -13.32
CA LEU A 72 14.13 3.33 -13.12
C LEU A 72 12.92 3.92 -13.86
N VAL A 73 12.98 5.18 -14.29
CA VAL A 73 11.89 5.86 -15.00
C VAL A 73 11.80 5.35 -16.45
N PRO A 74 10.64 4.81 -16.88
CA PRO A 74 10.43 4.40 -18.27
C PRO A 74 10.37 5.60 -19.22
N LYS A 75 11.05 5.51 -20.38
CA LYS A 75 11.02 6.56 -21.41
C LYS A 75 9.62 6.83 -21.97
N GLY A 76 8.79 5.78 -22.02
CA GLY A 76 7.45 5.84 -22.60
C GLY A 76 6.40 6.56 -21.74
N ILE A 77 6.75 6.95 -20.51
CA ILE A 77 5.87 7.75 -19.64
C ILE A 77 6.60 9.06 -19.30
N PRO A 78 6.47 10.10 -20.13
CA PRO A 78 6.89 11.44 -19.74
C PRO A 78 6.02 11.94 -18.58
N GLY A 79 6.60 12.76 -17.71
CA GLY A 79 5.86 13.39 -16.63
C GLY A 79 6.68 13.55 -15.36
N TYR A 80 6.01 14.04 -14.32
CA TYR A 80 6.60 14.18 -13.00
C TYR A 80 6.64 12.82 -12.28
N TYR A 81 7.80 12.51 -11.70
CA TYR A 81 8.00 11.33 -10.86
C TYR A 81 8.37 11.76 -9.45
N SER A 82 7.77 11.09 -8.47
CA SER A 82 8.18 11.15 -7.07
C SER A 82 9.05 9.96 -6.71
N VAL A 83 9.98 10.17 -5.79
CA VAL A 83 10.79 9.09 -5.22
C VAL A 83 10.18 8.64 -3.90
N PHE A 84 9.97 7.33 -3.80
CA PHE A 84 9.49 6.68 -2.58
C PHE A 84 10.52 5.71 -2.07
N GLU A 85 10.60 5.55 -0.75
CA GLU A 85 11.50 4.62 -0.09
C GLU A 85 10.72 3.54 0.63
N THR A 86 11.24 2.31 0.53
CA THR A 86 10.86 1.23 1.45
C THR A 86 11.36 1.53 2.87
N GLY A 87 10.84 0.82 3.87
CA GLY A 87 11.15 1.08 5.29
C GLY A 87 12.61 0.86 5.72
N GLY A 88 13.47 0.23 4.90
CA GLY A 88 14.90 0.07 5.20
C GLY A 88 15.20 -0.93 6.33
N THR A 89 14.33 -1.89 6.61
CA THR A 89 14.51 -2.77 7.79
C THR A 89 15.64 -3.80 7.61
N THR A 90 16.01 -4.16 6.37
CA THR A 90 17.09 -5.11 6.01
C THR A 90 18.31 -4.43 5.37
N GLY A 91 18.56 -3.16 5.72
CA GLY A 91 19.66 -2.35 5.18
C GLY A 91 19.15 -1.08 4.49
N PRO A 92 19.95 -0.46 3.62
CA PRO A 92 19.57 0.78 2.96
C PRO A 92 18.20 0.67 2.27
N PRO A 93 17.35 1.71 2.35
CA PRO A 93 16.04 1.67 1.72
C PRO A 93 16.17 1.51 0.21
N THR A 94 15.31 0.67 -0.36
CA THR A 94 15.10 0.62 -1.80
C THR A 94 14.26 1.83 -2.24
N ARG A 95 14.70 2.50 -3.31
CA ARG A 95 14.01 3.63 -3.93
C ARG A 95 13.15 3.17 -5.11
N VAL A 96 11.97 3.75 -5.23
CA VAL A 96 11.03 3.53 -6.31
C VAL A 96 10.70 4.87 -6.94
N ALA A 97 10.89 4.99 -8.25
CA ALA A 97 10.34 6.11 -9.01
C ALA A 97 8.88 5.79 -9.32
N ALA A 98 7.95 6.62 -8.86
CA ALA A 98 6.54 6.45 -9.18
C ALA A 98 5.99 7.72 -9.82
N GLY A 99 5.28 7.51 -10.92
CA GLY A 99 4.74 8.55 -11.76
C GLY A 99 3.23 8.64 -11.60
N PRO A 100 2.51 9.02 -12.68
CA PRO A 100 1.07 9.24 -12.64
C PRO A 100 0.24 8.01 -12.27
N GLU A 101 0.66 6.79 -12.63
CA GLU A 101 -0.19 5.60 -12.42
C GLU A 101 -0.31 5.24 -10.95
N LYS A 102 0.67 5.61 -10.12
CA LYS A 102 0.54 5.47 -8.66
C LYS A 102 -0.62 6.29 -8.09
N PHE A 103 -0.93 7.43 -8.68
CA PHE A 103 -2.06 8.24 -8.23
C PHE A 103 -3.41 7.67 -8.68
N GLU A 104 -3.44 6.85 -9.73
CA GLU A 104 -4.65 6.12 -10.12
C GLU A 104 -5.05 5.05 -9.09
N ASN A 105 -4.08 4.48 -8.35
CA ASN A 105 -4.39 3.65 -7.18
C ASN A 105 -5.11 4.46 -6.10
N VAL A 106 -4.74 5.72 -5.90
CA VAL A 106 -5.35 6.60 -4.88
C VAL A 106 -6.78 6.95 -5.24
N GLU A 107 -7.06 7.18 -6.53
CA GLU A 107 -8.41 7.37 -7.04
C GLU A 107 -9.27 6.12 -6.81
N ARG A 108 -8.74 4.93 -7.11
CA ARG A 108 -9.44 3.66 -6.84
C ARG A 108 -9.64 3.41 -5.34
N VAL A 109 -8.66 3.78 -4.49
CA VAL A 109 -8.80 3.71 -3.03
C VAL A 109 -9.96 4.59 -2.56
N SER A 110 -10.13 5.79 -3.13
CA SER A 110 -11.28 6.65 -2.80
C SER A 110 -12.61 5.96 -3.15
N GLU A 111 -12.73 5.36 -4.32
CA GLU A 111 -13.95 4.62 -4.70
C GLU A 111 -14.22 3.44 -3.76
N LEU A 112 -13.18 2.67 -3.41
CA LEU A 112 -13.31 1.54 -2.50
C LEU A 112 -13.73 1.97 -1.09
N LEU A 113 -13.32 3.16 -0.64
CA LEU A 113 -13.76 3.72 0.64
C LEU A 113 -15.26 4.06 0.65
N ASP A 114 -15.87 4.32 -0.51
CA ASP A 114 -17.31 4.57 -0.61
C ASP A 114 -18.11 3.30 -0.37
N GLU A 115 -17.56 2.15 -0.75
CA GLU A 115 -18.15 0.83 -0.48
C GLU A 115 -18.17 0.51 1.03
N HIS A 116 -17.41 1.25 1.86
CA HIS A 116 -17.41 1.16 3.33
C HIS A 116 -18.24 2.24 4.02
N ASP A 117 -18.96 3.09 3.27
CA ASP A 117 -19.58 4.32 3.80
C ASP A 117 -18.56 5.23 4.53
N PHE A 118 -17.31 5.25 4.08
CA PHE A 118 -16.27 6.05 4.72
C PHE A 118 -16.50 7.55 4.47
N PRO A 119 -16.21 8.45 5.43
CA PRO A 119 -16.45 9.88 5.27
C PRO A 119 -15.87 10.51 3.98
N GLY A 120 -16.59 11.50 3.45
CA GLY A 120 -16.15 12.36 2.36
C GLY A 120 -16.47 11.91 0.92
N SER A 121 -17.60 11.24 0.67
CA SER A 121 -18.04 10.88 -0.70
C SER A 121 -19.57 10.85 -0.84
N ASN A 122 -20.24 10.99 -2.01
CA ASN A 122 -19.99 10.54 -3.40
C ASN A 122 -20.11 11.70 -4.41
N ARG A 123 -19.17 11.86 -5.35
CA ARG A 123 -19.20 12.89 -6.42
C ARG A 123 -19.43 14.31 -5.91
N SER A 124 -18.60 14.83 -5.01
CA SER A 124 -18.65 16.26 -4.76
C SER A 124 -18.36 16.99 -6.09
N GLU A 125 -19.25 17.91 -6.48
CA GLU A 125 -19.26 18.68 -7.73
C GLU A 125 -18.02 19.59 -7.86
N PHE A 126 -16.81 19.03 -7.87
CA PHE A 126 -15.64 19.80 -7.45
C PHE A 126 -14.32 19.36 -8.10
N LEU A 127 -14.32 19.33 -9.43
CA LEU A 127 -13.20 19.98 -10.11
C LEU A 127 -13.53 21.41 -10.56
N CYS A 128 -14.81 21.84 -10.52
CA CYS A 128 -15.23 23.15 -11.02
C CYS A 128 -16.52 23.71 -10.36
N SER A 129 -16.54 24.16 -9.09
CA SER A 129 -17.42 25.28 -8.60
C SER A 129 -17.51 25.50 -7.07
N GLY A 130 -16.43 25.87 -6.34
CA GLY A 130 -16.51 26.39 -4.94
C GLY A 130 -16.49 25.42 -3.73
N VAL A 131 -15.43 24.60 -3.56
CA VAL A 131 -15.35 23.60 -2.47
C VAL A 131 -15.37 24.33 -1.12
N GLU A 132 -16.40 24.13 -0.31
CA GLU A 132 -16.33 24.48 1.11
C GLU A 132 -15.66 23.33 1.87
N HIS A 133 -14.39 23.50 2.23
CA HIS A 133 -13.68 22.56 3.10
C HIS A 133 -14.28 22.63 4.51
N LYS A 134 -15.18 21.69 4.84
CA LYS A 134 -15.86 21.67 6.16
C LYS A 134 -15.27 20.68 7.15
N GLN A 135 -14.38 19.78 6.72
CA GLN A 135 -13.89 18.67 7.53
C GLN A 135 -12.40 18.43 7.32
N SER A 136 -11.75 17.90 8.35
CA SER A 136 -10.32 17.61 8.34
C SER A 136 -10.04 16.10 8.40
N TRP A 137 -8.94 15.71 7.76
CA TRP A 137 -8.34 14.39 7.81
C TRP A 137 -7.02 14.48 8.57
N LEU A 138 -6.84 13.67 9.61
CA LEU A 138 -5.57 13.58 10.34
C LEU A 138 -4.79 12.31 9.93
N TYR A 139 -3.56 12.51 9.45
CA TYR A 139 -2.60 11.42 9.26
C TYR A 139 -1.56 11.40 10.36
N VAL A 140 -1.58 10.34 11.17
CA VAL A 140 -0.58 10.08 12.21
C VAL A 140 0.32 8.95 11.77
N GLY A 141 1.39 9.30 11.06
CA GLY A 141 2.32 8.33 10.52
C GLY A 141 3.50 8.97 9.80
N ALA A 142 4.36 8.14 9.24
CA ALA A 142 5.57 8.60 8.58
C ALA A 142 5.28 9.37 7.27
N THR A 143 5.89 10.55 7.12
CA THR A 143 5.77 11.39 5.92
C THR A 143 7.01 11.29 5.03
N GLY A 144 7.71 12.39 4.73
CA GLY A 144 9.00 12.42 4.03
C GLY A 144 9.08 11.49 2.79
N PRO A 145 10.00 10.49 2.79
CA PRO A 145 10.18 9.57 1.65
C PRO A 145 9.17 8.39 1.64
N HIS A 146 8.26 8.31 2.61
CA HIS A 146 7.32 7.20 2.76
C HIS A 146 6.09 7.39 1.87
N GLY A 147 5.66 6.31 1.21
CA GLY A 147 4.54 6.32 0.25
C GLY A 147 3.26 6.94 0.80
N VAL A 148 2.86 6.52 1.99
CA VAL A 148 1.59 6.92 2.63
C VAL A 148 1.54 8.44 2.86
N GLY A 149 2.66 9.07 3.25
CA GLY A 149 2.74 10.51 3.46
C GLY A 149 2.50 11.40 2.23
N ARG A 150 2.58 10.84 1.01
CA ARG A 150 2.20 11.55 -0.22
C ARG A 150 0.82 11.13 -0.73
N VAL A 151 0.43 9.88 -0.48
CA VAL A 151 -0.86 9.35 -0.90
C VAL A 151 -2.00 9.94 -0.07
N VAL A 152 -1.85 10.06 1.24
CA VAL A 152 -2.93 10.54 2.12
C VAL A 152 -3.33 11.99 1.82
N PRO A 153 -2.41 12.97 1.68
CA PRO A 153 -2.80 14.32 1.29
C PRO A 153 -3.53 14.37 -0.05
N ARG A 154 -3.15 13.52 -1.01
CA ARG A 154 -3.85 13.41 -2.29
C ARG A 154 -5.25 12.79 -2.13
N LEU A 155 -5.39 11.76 -1.31
CA LEU A 155 -6.69 11.15 -1.02
C LEU A 155 -7.62 12.11 -0.29
N ALA A 156 -7.11 12.83 0.72
CA ALA A 156 -7.85 13.88 1.41
C ALA A 156 -8.34 14.95 0.44
N GLN A 157 -7.49 15.39 -0.49
CA GLN A 157 -7.87 16.32 -1.56
C GLN A 157 -9.00 15.77 -2.45
N ILE A 158 -8.91 14.51 -2.89
CA ILE A 158 -9.93 13.85 -3.72
C ILE A 158 -11.27 13.80 -2.98
N ARG A 159 -11.24 13.60 -1.66
CA ARG A 159 -12.43 13.48 -0.80
C ARG A 159 -12.87 14.79 -0.12
N GLY A 160 -12.28 15.92 -0.52
CA GLY A 160 -12.68 17.26 -0.06
C GLY A 160 -12.22 17.68 1.34
N PHE A 161 -11.30 16.94 1.97
CA PHE A 161 -10.78 17.23 3.30
C PHE A 161 -9.58 18.19 3.28
N LEU A 162 -9.46 19.01 4.33
CA LEU A 162 -8.14 19.52 4.74
C LEU A 162 -7.31 18.36 5.31
N CYS A 163 -5.99 18.36 5.10
CA CYS A 163 -5.14 17.27 5.57
C CYS A 163 -4.12 17.77 6.60
N HIS A 164 -4.24 17.25 7.81
CA HIS A 164 -3.25 17.40 8.88
C HIS A 164 -2.28 16.22 8.88
N THR A 165 -1.01 16.49 9.18
CA THR A 165 0.03 15.48 9.33
C THR A 165 0.85 15.76 10.59
N VAL A 166 1.45 14.73 11.15
CA VAL A 166 2.42 14.86 12.26
C VAL A 166 3.85 14.64 11.78
N ASP A 167 4.81 15.12 12.56
CA ASP A 167 6.21 14.77 12.41
C ASP A 167 6.51 13.45 13.14
N MET A 168 6.83 12.42 12.36
CA MET A 168 7.15 11.09 12.86
C MET A 168 8.22 10.42 11.97
N ASP A 169 9.33 10.02 12.59
CA ASP A 169 10.44 9.30 11.98
C ASP A 169 10.44 7.83 12.45
N PRO A 170 9.88 6.90 11.66
CA PRO A 170 9.87 5.49 12.01
C PRO A 170 11.27 4.85 11.96
N ARG A 171 12.24 5.46 11.27
CA ARG A 171 13.62 4.94 11.20
C ARG A 171 14.36 5.21 12.50
N TRP A 172 14.10 6.36 13.13
CA TRP A 172 14.61 6.66 14.46
C TRP A 172 14.03 5.71 15.51
N VAL A 173 12.71 5.51 15.52
CA VAL A 173 12.06 4.58 16.47
C VAL A 173 12.65 3.16 16.35
N ARG A 174 12.87 2.67 15.12
CA ARG A 174 13.54 1.36 14.90
C ARG A 174 14.96 1.30 15.45
N LYS A 175 15.70 2.41 15.43
CA LYS A 175 17.04 2.46 16.01
C LYS A 175 16.97 2.33 17.53
N LEU A 176 16.00 3.00 18.17
CA LEU A 176 15.75 2.88 19.61
C LEU A 176 15.31 1.46 19.99
N GLU A 177 14.41 0.86 19.21
CA GLU A 177 13.93 -0.52 19.39
C GLU A 177 15.10 -1.53 19.36
N LYS A 178 15.95 -1.45 18.33
CA LYS A 178 17.15 -2.29 18.24
C LYS A 178 18.14 -2.08 19.38
N ALA A 179 18.14 -0.89 19.99
CA ALA A 179 18.98 -0.55 21.13
C ALA A 179 18.31 -0.91 22.48
N GLY A 180 17.08 -1.41 22.49
CA GLY A 180 16.33 -1.72 23.72
C GLY A 180 15.95 -0.48 24.55
N ARG A 181 15.94 0.72 23.96
CA ARG A 181 15.71 2.00 24.66
C ARG A 181 14.21 2.28 24.80
N ARG A 182 13.53 1.46 25.61
CA ARG A 182 12.07 1.47 25.74
C ARG A 182 11.50 2.82 26.21
N ASP A 183 12.10 3.42 27.25
CA ASP A 183 11.61 4.68 27.82
C ASP A 183 11.61 5.80 26.77
N GLU A 184 12.62 5.86 25.91
CA GLU A 184 12.69 6.84 24.82
C GLU A 184 11.69 6.57 23.69
N ILE A 185 11.31 5.31 23.47
CA ILE A 185 10.22 5.00 22.53
C ILE A 185 8.90 5.50 23.11
N GLU A 186 8.67 5.30 24.40
CA GLU A 186 7.46 5.78 25.09
C GLU A 186 7.38 7.32 25.09
N GLU A 187 8.49 8.01 25.36
CA GLU A 187 8.60 9.48 25.21
C GLU A 187 8.34 9.93 23.77
N TYR A 188 8.90 9.22 22.78
CA TYR A 188 8.69 9.54 21.38
C TYR A 188 7.22 9.35 20.94
N VAL A 189 6.56 8.28 21.41
CA VAL A 189 5.13 8.07 21.18
C VAL A 189 4.32 9.20 21.80
N ALA A 190 4.59 9.56 23.05
CA ALA A 190 3.90 10.67 23.71
C ALA A 190 4.06 11.98 22.95
N HIS A 191 5.26 12.26 22.42
CA HIS A 191 5.52 13.41 21.56
C HIS A 191 4.67 13.39 20.27
N VAL A 192 4.56 12.24 19.60
CA VAL A 192 3.72 12.10 18.39
C VAL A 192 2.23 12.26 18.72
N LEU A 193 1.77 11.67 19.83
CA LEU A 193 0.39 11.80 20.29
C LEU A 193 0.03 13.24 20.66
N GLN A 194 0.96 13.99 21.26
CA GLN A 194 0.75 15.40 21.57
C GLN A 194 0.49 16.25 20.31
N GLN A 195 1.20 15.96 19.21
CA GLN A 195 0.95 16.63 17.91
C GLN A 195 -0.44 16.27 17.36
N ALA A 196 -0.82 14.99 17.43
CA ALA A 196 -2.14 14.52 17.00
C ALA A 196 -3.26 15.19 17.82
N LYS A 197 -3.07 15.30 19.13
CA LYS A 197 -3.99 15.98 20.04
C LYS A 197 -4.22 17.44 19.64
N TRP A 198 -3.16 18.20 19.35
CA TRP A 198 -3.31 19.59 18.89
C TRP A 198 -4.17 19.71 17.63
N ALA A 199 -4.04 18.79 16.68
CA ALA A 199 -4.89 18.78 15.48
C ALA A 199 -6.34 18.41 15.79
N LEU A 200 -6.57 17.43 16.66
CA LEU A 200 -7.91 17.00 17.12
C LEU A 200 -8.64 18.09 17.93
N GLU A 201 -7.91 18.92 18.67
CA GLU A 201 -8.47 20.04 19.44
C GLU A 201 -8.76 21.27 18.57
N ALA A 202 -7.92 21.53 17.57
CA ALA A 202 -7.99 22.72 16.74
C ALA A 202 -9.08 22.64 15.66
N ASP A 203 -9.30 21.45 15.07
CA ASP A 203 -10.18 21.26 13.92
C ASP A 203 -11.15 20.08 14.10
N GLU A 204 -12.26 20.11 13.37
CA GLU A 204 -13.18 18.98 13.27
C GLU A 204 -12.56 17.88 12.39
N VAL A 205 -11.80 16.98 13.02
CA VAL A 205 -11.22 15.81 12.35
C VAL A 205 -12.27 14.72 12.22
N THR A 206 -12.69 14.43 10.98
CA THR A 206 -13.70 13.41 10.67
C THR A 206 -13.07 12.10 10.18
N ALA A 207 -11.86 12.15 9.63
CA ALA A 207 -11.12 10.99 9.15
C ALA A 207 -9.74 10.90 9.81
N LEU A 208 -9.36 9.71 10.25
CA LEU A 208 -8.06 9.41 10.85
C LEU A 208 -7.39 8.30 10.05
N ILE A 209 -6.13 8.46 9.72
CA ILE A 209 -5.27 7.33 9.31
C ILE A 209 -4.06 7.26 10.21
N THR A 210 -3.78 6.06 10.72
CA THR A 210 -2.66 5.82 11.63
C THR A 210 -2.17 4.38 11.49
N ILE A 211 -1.15 4.04 12.26
CA ILE A 211 -0.65 2.67 12.39
C ILE A 211 -1.17 2.05 13.70
N PRO A 212 -1.47 0.74 13.75
CA PRO A 212 -1.99 0.06 14.93
C PRO A 212 -1.31 0.38 16.27
N PRO A 213 0.02 0.48 16.38
CA PRO A 213 0.64 0.79 17.66
C PRO A 213 0.36 2.19 18.17
N LEU A 214 0.26 3.17 17.26
CA LEU A 214 -0.16 4.53 17.61
C LEU A 214 -1.66 4.56 17.92
N LEU A 215 -2.50 3.82 17.19
CA LEU A 215 -3.92 3.71 17.52
C LEU A 215 -4.15 3.11 18.91
N ARG A 216 -3.42 2.04 19.27
CA ARG A 216 -3.43 1.47 20.64
C ARG A 216 -3.04 2.51 21.68
N ALA A 217 -2.03 3.33 21.38
CA ALA A 217 -1.59 4.39 22.29
C ALA A 217 -2.66 5.49 22.43
N MET A 218 -3.31 5.89 21.33
CA MET A 218 -4.45 6.82 21.33
C MET A 218 -5.65 6.28 22.12
N ILE A 219 -5.95 4.98 22.03
CA ILE A 219 -7.05 4.34 22.78
C ILE A 219 -6.77 4.32 24.30
N ARG A 220 -5.50 4.18 24.70
CA ARG A 220 -5.09 4.20 26.11
C ARG A 220 -5.11 5.59 26.72
N ASP A 221 -4.92 6.62 25.91
CA ASP A 221 -5.03 8.02 26.33
C ASP A 221 -6.51 8.43 26.33
N GLU A 222 -7.09 8.61 27.51
CA GLU A 222 -8.52 8.92 27.67
C GLU A 222 -8.94 10.16 26.90
N GLU A 223 -8.12 11.22 26.94
CA GLU A 223 -8.46 12.50 26.36
C GLU A 223 -8.43 12.43 24.83
N ILE A 224 -7.40 11.80 24.26
CA ILE A 224 -7.32 11.58 22.82
C ILE A 224 -8.44 10.65 22.35
N ARG A 225 -8.72 9.56 23.09
CA ARG A 225 -9.80 8.64 22.75
C ARG A 225 -11.15 9.34 22.69
N GLU A 226 -11.46 10.19 23.66
CA GLU A 226 -12.73 10.94 23.67
C GLU A 226 -12.80 12.00 22.56
N LEU A 227 -11.68 12.65 22.21
CA LEU A 227 -11.60 13.52 21.03
C LEU A 227 -11.90 12.74 19.74
N ILE A 228 -11.32 11.55 19.58
CA ILE A 228 -11.56 10.69 18.41
C ILE A 228 -13.04 10.27 18.36
N ARG A 229 -13.61 9.78 19.47
CA ARG A 229 -15.03 9.38 19.54
C ARG A 229 -16.00 10.51 19.19
N LYS A 230 -15.65 11.74 19.57
CA LYS A 230 -16.47 12.92 19.34
C LYS A 230 -16.64 13.23 17.85
N SER A 231 -15.56 13.27 17.07
CA SER A 231 -15.59 13.79 15.68
C SER A 231 -15.22 12.78 14.59
N VAL A 232 -14.39 11.78 14.88
CA VAL A 232 -13.88 10.85 13.87
C VAL A 232 -14.96 9.83 13.50
N LYS A 233 -15.30 9.76 12.22
CA LYS A 233 -16.28 8.82 11.63
C LYS A 233 -15.64 7.78 10.72
N GLY A 234 -14.37 7.93 10.39
CA GLY A 234 -13.60 6.97 9.61
C GLY A 234 -12.18 6.81 10.15
N ILE A 235 -11.76 5.57 10.38
CA ILE A 235 -10.40 5.22 10.81
C ILE A 235 -9.80 4.25 9.80
N ILE A 236 -8.63 4.59 9.28
CA ILE A 236 -7.82 3.68 8.45
C ILE A 236 -6.61 3.22 9.26
N TRP A 237 -6.42 1.91 9.34
CA TRP A 237 -5.19 1.33 9.88
C TRP A 237 -4.35 0.73 8.76
N SER A 238 -3.03 0.88 8.87
CA SER A 238 -2.11 0.38 7.85
C SER A 238 -0.74 0.00 8.42
N ALA A 239 0.12 -0.55 7.55
CA ALA A 239 1.54 -0.82 7.77
C ALA A 239 1.93 -1.90 8.80
N THR A 240 1.09 -2.19 9.80
CA THR A 240 1.34 -3.28 10.76
C THR A 240 0.14 -4.21 10.89
N PRO A 241 0.34 -5.50 11.18
CA PRO A 241 -0.73 -6.47 11.41
C PRO A 241 -1.71 -6.05 12.52
N VAL A 242 -2.96 -6.47 12.36
CA VAL A 242 -4.04 -6.43 13.34
C VAL A 242 -4.76 -7.78 13.27
N ASP A 243 -5.05 -8.38 14.42
CA ASP A 243 -5.80 -9.64 14.47
C ASP A 243 -7.32 -9.41 14.56
N ASP A 244 -8.09 -10.49 14.41
CA ASP A 244 -9.55 -10.41 14.38
C ASP A 244 -10.15 -9.95 15.73
N GLU A 245 -9.49 -10.20 16.86
CA GLU A 245 -10.00 -9.81 18.18
C GLU A 245 -9.77 -8.33 18.45
N GLU A 246 -8.58 -7.84 18.12
CA GLU A 246 -8.26 -6.42 18.21
C GLU A 246 -9.14 -5.59 17.27
N LEU A 247 -9.29 -6.01 16.00
CA LEU A 247 -10.15 -5.31 15.05
C LEU A 247 -11.61 -5.29 15.54
N ARG A 248 -12.09 -6.40 16.12
CA ARG A 248 -13.40 -6.46 16.75
C ARG A 248 -13.54 -5.44 17.89
N HIS A 249 -12.53 -5.34 18.76
CA HIS A 249 -12.58 -4.41 19.87
C HIS A 249 -12.65 -2.96 19.39
N TRP A 250 -11.86 -2.61 18.37
CA TRP A 250 -11.93 -1.28 17.78
C TRP A 250 -13.31 -0.98 17.16
N GLU A 251 -13.87 -1.93 16.41
CA GLU A 251 -15.16 -1.80 15.72
C GLU A 251 -16.36 -1.77 16.68
N GLU A 252 -16.33 -2.54 17.76
CA GLU A 252 -17.52 -2.77 18.61
C GLU A 252 -17.45 -2.02 19.95
N VAL A 253 -16.26 -1.64 20.41
CA VAL A 253 -16.04 -1.08 21.76
C VAL A 253 -15.38 0.30 21.71
N ASP A 254 -14.23 0.43 21.04
CA ASP A 254 -13.50 1.70 21.05
C ASP A 254 -14.20 2.76 20.20
N PHE A 255 -14.60 2.41 18.98
CA PHE A 255 -15.14 3.34 17.98
C PHE A 255 -16.37 2.80 17.23
N PRO A 256 -17.46 2.45 17.93
CA PRO A 256 -18.67 1.87 17.32
C PRO A 256 -19.35 2.76 16.28
N ASP A 257 -19.14 4.07 16.36
CA ASP A 257 -19.70 5.06 15.43
C ASP A 257 -18.78 5.38 14.24
N ALA A 258 -17.62 4.73 14.13
CA ALA A 258 -16.66 4.93 13.06
C ALA A 258 -16.57 3.73 12.12
N ARG A 259 -16.30 4.00 10.84
CA ARG A 259 -15.94 2.97 9.86
C ARG A 259 -14.45 2.68 9.95
N ILE A 260 -14.08 1.44 10.27
CA ILE A 260 -12.69 1.01 10.39
C ILE A 260 -12.29 0.19 9.16
N VAL A 261 -11.30 0.68 8.42
CA VAL A 261 -10.87 0.08 7.15
C VAL A 261 -9.38 -0.20 7.19
N GLY A 262 -8.98 -1.45 6.95
CA GLY A 262 -7.57 -1.81 6.83
C GLY A 262 -7.00 -1.47 5.45
N TRP A 263 -5.73 -1.07 5.40
CA TRP A 263 -4.91 -1.02 4.19
C TRP A 263 -3.71 -1.94 4.29
N TYR A 264 -3.51 -2.76 3.25
CA TYR A 264 -2.30 -3.54 3.06
C TYR A 264 -1.56 -3.04 1.83
N GLY A 265 -0.31 -2.65 2.00
CA GLY A 265 0.40 -1.92 0.95
C GLY A 265 1.84 -1.62 1.31
N ASN A 266 2.65 -1.39 0.29
CA ASN A 266 4.00 -0.86 0.45
C ASN A 266 4.40 0.01 -0.75
N ALA A 267 5.60 0.57 -0.70
CA ALA A 267 6.08 1.48 -1.74
C ALA A 267 6.21 0.84 -3.14
N LEU A 268 6.31 -0.50 -3.23
CA LEU A 268 6.44 -1.27 -4.47
C LEU A 268 5.08 -1.52 -5.12
N MET A 269 4.12 -2.05 -4.36
CA MET A 269 2.85 -2.55 -4.91
C MET A 269 1.68 -1.55 -4.92
N GLY A 270 1.77 -0.48 -4.12
CA GLY A 270 0.63 0.40 -3.87
C GLY A 270 -0.22 -0.10 -2.71
N ILE A 271 -1.50 0.26 -2.69
CA ILE A 271 -2.44 0.02 -1.59
C ILE A 271 -3.54 -0.93 -2.06
N GLY A 272 -3.67 -2.05 -1.36
CA GLY A 272 -4.84 -2.91 -1.34
C GLY A 272 -5.72 -2.52 -0.15
N VAL A 273 -6.98 -2.18 -0.42
CA VAL A 273 -7.95 -1.83 0.61
C VAL A 273 -8.62 -3.11 1.09
N GLN A 274 -8.90 -3.19 2.39
CA GLN A 274 -9.82 -4.19 2.92
C GLN A 274 -11.15 -4.05 2.16
N ARG A 275 -11.71 -5.14 1.63
CA ARG A 275 -13.05 -5.10 1.03
C ARG A 275 -14.15 -5.08 2.11
N PRO A 276 -15.35 -4.56 1.81
CA PRO A 276 -16.48 -4.68 2.72
C PRO A 276 -16.75 -6.14 3.09
N ARG A 277 -17.21 -6.35 4.32
CA ARG A 277 -17.48 -7.69 4.85
C ARG A 277 -18.75 -8.26 4.20
N GLY A 278 -18.61 -9.38 3.51
CA GLY A 278 -19.73 -10.15 3.00
C GLY A 278 -20.30 -11.10 4.06
N ALA A 279 -21.56 -11.48 3.93
CA ALA A 279 -22.23 -12.39 4.87
C ALA A 279 -21.55 -13.78 4.98
N SER A 280 -20.85 -14.22 3.94
CA SER A 280 -20.13 -15.49 3.88
C SER A 280 -18.65 -15.40 4.30
N ASP A 281 -18.18 -14.23 4.72
CA ASP A 281 -16.78 -14.07 5.09
C ASP A 281 -16.46 -14.71 6.43
N LYS A 282 -15.44 -15.58 6.42
CA LYS A 282 -14.92 -16.23 7.62
C LYS A 282 -14.05 -15.28 8.49
N TYR A 283 -13.44 -14.27 7.87
CA TYR A 283 -12.47 -13.38 8.50
C TYR A 283 -13.00 -11.95 8.54
N ARG A 284 -12.64 -11.17 9.56
CA ARG A 284 -13.13 -9.77 9.68
C ARG A 284 -12.50 -8.85 8.65
N CYS A 285 -11.24 -9.12 8.30
CA CYS A 285 -10.48 -8.36 7.33
C CYS A 285 -10.10 -9.25 6.15
N SER A 286 -10.34 -8.77 4.93
CA SER A 286 -9.92 -9.39 3.68
C SER A 286 -9.37 -8.31 2.77
N PHE A 287 -8.10 -8.39 2.41
CA PHE A 287 -7.47 -7.41 1.52
C PHE A 287 -7.60 -7.84 0.07
N SER A 288 -8.05 -6.89 -0.74
CA SER A 288 -8.09 -7.01 -2.19
C SER A 288 -6.76 -6.59 -2.83
N MET A 289 -6.56 -6.97 -4.08
CA MET A 289 -5.39 -6.59 -4.86
C MET A 289 -5.32 -5.06 -5.03
N PRO A 290 -4.13 -4.44 -4.96
CA PRO A 290 -3.95 -3.06 -5.41
C PRO A 290 -4.40 -2.92 -6.88
N SER A 291 -5.37 -2.04 -7.13
CA SER A 291 -6.00 -1.85 -8.43
C SER A 291 -6.06 -0.36 -8.82
N SER A 292 -6.40 -0.09 -10.08
CA SER A 292 -6.65 1.25 -10.62
C SER A 292 -8.05 1.33 -11.23
N HIS A 293 -8.60 2.53 -11.34
CA HIS A 293 -9.89 2.79 -11.99
C HIS A 293 -9.89 2.59 -13.54
N ARG A 294 -8.72 2.37 -14.16
CA ARG A 294 -8.55 2.37 -15.64
C ARG A 294 -8.55 0.99 -16.29
N GLY A 295 -8.70 -0.11 -15.54
CA GLY A 295 -8.73 -1.44 -16.13
C GLY A 295 -9.10 -2.54 -15.13
N ALA A 296 -9.46 -3.72 -15.66
CA ALA A 296 -9.78 -4.87 -14.82
C ALA A 296 -8.53 -5.57 -14.24
N SER A 297 -7.35 -5.29 -14.80
CA SER A 297 -6.07 -5.81 -14.33
C SER A 297 -5.57 -5.05 -13.09
N PRO A 298 -5.22 -5.74 -12.00
CA PRO A 298 -4.56 -5.16 -10.85
C PRO A 298 -3.24 -4.50 -11.21
N MET A 299 -2.90 -3.49 -10.41
CA MET A 299 -1.61 -2.82 -10.44
C MET A 299 -0.50 -3.72 -9.88
N ALA A 300 -0.85 -4.53 -8.89
CA ALA A 300 0.03 -5.54 -8.33
C ALA A 300 -0.76 -6.82 -8.06
N TYR A 301 -0.14 -7.95 -8.38
CA TYR A 301 -0.66 -9.28 -8.17
C TYR A 301 -0.02 -9.88 -6.94
N LEU A 302 -0.83 -10.27 -5.97
CA LEU A 302 -0.42 -10.95 -4.76
C LEU A 302 -0.66 -12.44 -4.96
N LYS A 303 0.35 -13.24 -4.63
CA LYS A 303 0.26 -14.68 -4.50
C LYS A 303 0.70 -15.06 -3.09
N THR A 304 0.08 -16.08 -2.54
CA THR A 304 0.54 -16.69 -1.29
C THR A 304 1.22 -18.00 -1.65
N VAL A 305 2.52 -18.07 -1.40
CA VAL A 305 3.39 -19.19 -1.82
C VAL A 305 3.95 -19.95 -0.63
N SER A 306 4.35 -21.19 -0.87
CA SER A 306 4.95 -22.05 0.15
C SER A 306 6.27 -21.48 0.66
N LEU A 307 6.54 -21.65 1.96
CA LEU A 307 7.82 -21.25 2.57
C LEU A 307 9.00 -22.09 2.08
N ASP A 308 8.74 -23.35 1.68
CA ASP A 308 9.77 -24.27 1.19
C ASP A 308 10.02 -24.12 -0.31
N ASP A 309 9.00 -23.67 -1.06
CA ASP A 309 9.07 -23.46 -2.51
C ASP A 309 8.29 -22.20 -2.91
N PRO A 310 8.98 -21.08 -3.22
CA PRO A 310 8.36 -19.80 -3.56
C PRO A 310 7.70 -19.80 -4.95
N HIS A 311 7.78 -20.90 -5.71
CA HIS A 311 7.09 -21.07 -6.99
C HIS A 311 5.75 -21.78 -6.86
N ARG A 312 5.48 -22.42 -5.71
CA ARG A 312 4.23 -23.14 -5.45
C ARG A 312 3.26 -22.29 -4.63
N ASP A 313 2.09 -21.99 -5.21
CA ASP A 313 0.98 -21.38 -4.48
C ASP A 313 0.46 -22.34 -3.38
N VAL A 314 0.06 -21.80 -2.22
CA VAL A 314 -0.62 -22.60 -1.17
C VAL A 314 -2.13 -22.69 -1.45
N GLU A 315 -2.82 -23.67 -0.85
CA GLU A 315 -4.27 -23.82 -1.02
C GLU A 315 -5.06 -22.71 -0.32
N TYR A 316 -6.33 -22.52 -0.68
CA TYR A 316 -7.20 -21.58 0.03
C TYR A 316 -7.34 -21.95 1.51
N GLY A 317 -7.25 -20.94 2.37
CA GLY A 317 -7.26 -21.11 3.81
C GLY A 317 -5.92 -21.50 4.42
N GLN A 318 -4.88 -21.74 3.62
CA GLN A 318 -3.52 -21.99 4.11
C GLN A 318 -2.71 -20.69 4.20
N GLU A 319 -1.81 -20.65 5.17
CA GLU A 319 -0.82 -19.59 5.32
C GLU A 319 0.42 -19.87 4.45
N GLY A 320 0.97 -18.82 3.87
CA GLY A 320 2.25 -18.87 3.16
C GLY A 320 2.87 -17.47 3.09
N GLN A 321 4.00 -17.34 2.40
CA GLN A 321 4.65 -16.05 2.19
C GLN A 321 3.97 -15.29 1.05
N VAL A 322 3.81 -13.99 1.21
CA VAL A 322 3.29 -13.13 0.14
C VAL A 322 4.38 -12.92 -0.92
N ARG A 323 4.03 -13.16 -2.18
CA ARG A 323 4.83 -12.84 -3.35
C ARG A 323 4.07 -11.83 -4.20
N ILE A 324 4.71 -10.74 -4.57
CA ILE A 324 4.11 -9.70 -5.41
C ILE A 324 4.70 -9.71 -6.82
N SER A 325 3.86 -9.38 -7.80
CA SER A 325 4.27 -9.00 -9.15
C SER A 325 3.64 -7.65 -9.50
N VAL A 326 4.44 -6.63 -9.76
CA VAL A 326 3.95 -5.28 -10.11
C VAL A 326 4.05 -5.13 -11.61
N LEU A 327 2.90 -5.01 -12.27
CA LEU A 327 2.76 -5.07 -13.73
C LEU A 327 2.11 -3.78 -14.23
N ARG A 328 2.86 -2.68 -14.17
CA ARG A 328 2.40 -1.33 -14.54
C ARG A 328 3.31 -0.72 -15.58
N TYR A 329 2.83 0.25 -16.36
CA TYR A 329 3.66 0.91 -17.35
C TYR A 329 4.81 1.71 -16.71
N GLU A 330 4.60 2.26 -15.50
CA GLU A 330 5.63 3.01 -14.75
C GLU A 330 6.59 2.14 -13.93
N THR A 331 6.22 0.89 -13.63
CA THR A 331 7.01 0.03 -12.75
C THR A 331 6.74 -1.43 -13.08
N PHE A 332 7.82 -2.16 -13.32
CA PHE A 332 7.80 -3.61 -13.51
C PHE A 332 8.61 -4.29 -12.40
N ILE A 333 7.96 -5.19 -11.68
CA ILE A 333 8.58 -6.10 -10.72
C ILE A 333 8.02 -7.49 -11.05
N PRO A 334 8.80 -8.37 -11.72
CA PRO A 334 8.29 -9.63 -12.24
C PRO A 334 7.84 -10.56 -11.11
N HIS A 335 8.65 -10.68 -10.07
CA HIS A 335 8.26 -11.26 -8.79
C HIS A 335 9.16 -10.73 -7.67
N HIS A 336 8.60 -10.62 -6.48
CA HIS A 336 9.31 -10.27 -5.27
C HIS A 336 8.65 -10.95 -4.08
N LEU A 337 9.44 -11.65 -3.26
CA LEU A 337 8.96 -12.17 -1.99
C LEU A 337 8.89 -11.03 -0.99
N GLU A 338 7.67 -10.73 -0.53
CA GLU A 338 7.45 -9.83 0.59
C GLU A 338 7.89 -10.48 1.89
N ARG A 339 8.04 -9.66 2.93
CA ARG A 339 8.39 -10.16 4.28
C ARG A 339 7.16 -10.40 5.13
N ASP A 340 6.03 -10.58 4.46
CA ASP A 340 4.76 -10.86 5.08
C ASP A 340 4.36 -12.29 4.77
N ARG A 341 3.76 -12.94 5.75
CA ARG A 341 2.95 -14.14 5.56
C ARG A 341 1.49 -13.75 5.61
N ALA A 342 0.65 -14.48 4.91
CA ALA A 342 -0.79 -14.26 4.94
C ALA A 342 -1.53 -15.55 4.60
N ILE A 343 -2.81 -15.62 4.96
CA ILE A 343 -3.70 -16.69 4.54
C ILE A 343 -4.26 -16.34 3.16
N ARG A 344 -4.15 -17.28 2.21
CA ARG A 344 -4.77 -17.16 0.88
C ARG A 344 -6.28 -17.29 1.00
N ILE A 345 -7.03 -16.36 0.43
CA ILE A 345 -8.50 -16.43 0.37
C ILE A 345 -8.97 -16.33 -1.09
N PRO A 346 -10.10 -16.97 -1.44
CA PRO A 346 -10.67 -16.84 -2.77
C PRO A 346 -11.06 -15.39 -3.07
N ALA A 347 -11.22 -15.09 -4.34
CA ALA A 347 -11.78 -13.83 -4.78
C ALA A 347 -13.18 -13.60 -4.16
N GLY A 348 -13.49 -12.36 -3.79
CA GLY A 348 -14.73 -12.00 -3.10
C GLY A 348 -15.03 -10.51 -3.25
N GLY A 349 -16.26 -10.09 -2.92
CA GLY A 349 -16.66 -8.68 -3.03
C GLY A 349 -16.67 -8.13 -4.46
N GLY A 350 -16.84 -8.98 -5.48
CA GLY A 350 -16.82 -8.58 -6.88
C GLY A 350 -15.43 -8.59 -7.53
N ASP A 351 -14.38 -8.85 -6.76
CA ASP A 351 -13.02 -9.05 -7.31
C ASP A 351 -12.91 -10.36 -8.08
N ARG A 352 -12.03 -10.37 -9.10
CA ARG A 352 -11.70 -11.56 -9.90
C ARG A 352 -10.45 -12.30 -9.41
N TRP A 353 -9.74 -11.73 -8.44
CA TRP A 353 -8.43 -12.18 -7.99
C TRP A 353 -8.47 -12.60 -6.54
N ASP A 354 -7.62 -13.59 -6.20
CA ASP A 354 -7.46 -14.04 -4.82
C ASP A 354 -7.11 -12.86 -3.90
N GLY A 355 -7.64 -12.90 -2.67
CA GLY A 355 -7.29 -11.95 -1.63
C GLY A 355 -6.29 -12.55 -0.64
N VAL A 356 -5.89 -11.71 0.32
CA VAL A 356 -5.13 -12.16 1.49
C VAL A 356 -5.77 -11.68 2.79
N THR A 357 -5.62 -12.44 3.85
CA THR A 357 -6.08 -12.09 5.20
C THR A 357 -5.04 -12.48 6.24
N ARG A 358 -5.20 -12.00 7.48
CA ARG A 358 -4.29 -12.25 8.61
C ARG A 358 -2.83 -12.03 8.23
N VAL A 359 -2.59 -10.92 7.53
CA VAL A 359 -1.25 -10.51 7.14
C VAL A 359 -0.42 -10.32 8.40
N ALA A 360 0.71 -11.02 8.48
CA ALA A 360 1.64 -10.98 9.59
C ALA A 360 3.07 -10.90 9.06
N ALA A 361 3.99 -10.40 9.86
CA ALA A 361 5.40 -10.43 9.47
C ALA A 361 5.94 -11.86 9.45
N LEU A 362 6.78 -12.18 8.46
CA LEU A 362 7.52 -13.44 8.40
C LEU A 362 8.58 -13.46 9.51
N ALA A 363 8.83 -14.61 10.15
CA ALA A 363 9.86 -14.73 11.19
C ALA A 363 11.24 -14.24 10.67
N GLY A 364 11.89 -13.34 11.40
CA GLY A 364 13.14 -12.68 10.98
C GLY A 364 12.97 -11.56 9.92
N GLY A 365 11.81 -11.47 9.29
CA GLY A 365 11.38 -10.32 8.51
C GLY A 365 10.84 -9.26 9.46
N GLY A 366 11.70 -8.36 9.94
CA GLY A 366 11.27 -7.30 10.86
C GLY A 366 9.99 -6.64 10.36
N SER A 367 8.90 -6.82 11.12
CA SER A 367 7.60 -6.25 10.84
C SER A 367 7.75 -4.77 10.53
N GLY A 368 6.86 -4.25 9.70
CA GLY A 368 6.70 -2.82 9.40
C GLY A 368 6.55 -1.92 10.65
N SER A 369 6.41 -2.51 11.84
CA SER A 369 6.34 -1.81 13.10
C SER A 369 7.72 -1.51 13.68
N ALA A 370 7.85 -0.31 14.24
CA ALA A 370 8.89 0.09 15.18
C ALA A 370 8.35 0.04 16.64
N PHE A 371 7.22 -0.64 16.83
CA PHE A 371 6.39 -0.62 18.03
C PHE A 371 5.78 -2.00 18.32
#